data_AF-A0A196NZK2-F1
#
_entry.id   AF-A0A196NZK2-F1
#
_cell.length_a   1.000
_cell.length_b   1.000
_cell.length_c   1.000
_cell.angle_alpha   90.00
_cell.angle_beta   90.00
_cell.angle_gamma   90.00
#
_symmetry.space_group_name_H-M   'P 1'
#
loop_
_entity.id
_entity.type
_entity.pdbx_description
1 polymer ?
#
loop_
_entity_poly.entity_id
_entity_poly.type
_entity_poly.pdbx_seq_one_letter_code
_entity_poly.pdbx_strand_id
1 'polypeptide(L)'
;SASWCGAPKRGHTDHIILSFPKGTEAELAEAISREWAQEVFGGDYRDRYRYVAALHCNTDHVHAHVLVDKVGMEDGKFLSISRHSEISYDMMRELHAQIAGEHGLVLNASSRLSRGIMENAPRDTDLQAARKEGREPVVAPLDPESRALREAEIRRHAAGYRQLAQLAGMGLEADTPPDGWMGRIAEGAELAATNLMKGMPVKEGFAEGVDIPAAGADVIGRLIAARETLQAEADTAWSAIQDMAPGAEKVELEQLFAGKAREMGTLLGRDFLADHSSSVSPERDPYRVQGIAGLAARAAEEGNPLVAEADAALGHFRAELARVLAPMEARFEEAGSSIEEVAARFTAPHRSEAQLEASRPVDAQERSDWLGLERDLQARARDVFAELHMDRDLLEDLARQDILDAGQGSRLADIATLNKLISDVRQDLRDRDLDQLAAGRIDPLMERIEDPGLRQAVFSELKAIAAVDADDDIAGRDSEPAATYRTRIEAFERAEERARDRDDTSGEYGL
;
A
#
# COMPACT_ATOMS: atom_id res chain seq x y z
N SER A 1 55.65 27.11 -3.89
CA SER A 1 54.88 27.16 -2.63
C SER A 1 54.13 28.50 -2.45
N ALA A 2 53.32 28.93 -3.42
CA ALA A 2 52.79 30.31 -3.45
C ALA A 2 51.27 30.45 -3.64
N SER A 3 50.46 29.42 -3.35
CA SER A 3 48.99 29.48 -3.53
C SER A 3 48.17 29.24 -2.25
N TRP A 4 48.79 29.24 -1.07
CA TRP A 4 48.06 29.13 0.19
C TRP A 4 47.46 30.47 0.59
N CYS A 5 46.20 30.71 0.22
CA CYS A 5 45.41 31.83 0.72
C CYS A 5 44.00 31.34 1.09
N GLY A 6 43.64 31.50 2.38
CA GLY A 6 42.32 31.19 2.93
C GLY A 6 42.40 30.35 4.20
N ALA A 7 41.61 30.70 5.22
CA ALA A 7 41.39 29.90 6.43
C ALA A 7 39.99 29.24 6.34
N PRO A 8 39.84 28.11 5.64
CA PRO A 8 38.56 27.45 5.49
C PRO A 8 38.03 27.04 6.87
N LYS A 9 36.75 27.38 7.14
CA LYS A 9 36.08 27.14 8.43
C LYS A 9 36.07 25.66 8.88
N ARG A 10 36.33 24.71 7.98
CA ARG A 10 36.33 23.26 8.23
C ARG A 10 37.69 22.58 8.00
N GLY A 11 38.77 23.36 7.95
CA GLY A 11 40.13 22.83 7.72
C GLY A 11 40.44 22.55 6.25
N HIS A 12 41.70 22.20 6.00
CA HIS A 12 42.27 22.00 4.66
C HIS A 12 42.31 20.53 4.22
N THR A 13 42.08 19.62 5.16
CA THR A 13 42.17 18.17 4.95
C THR A 13 41.00 17.47 5.62
N ASP A 14 40.49 16.41 5.02
CA ASP A 14 39.61 15.46 5.71
C ASP A 14 40.40 14.20 6.10
N HIS A 15 40.08 13.65 7.27
CA HIS A 15 40.69 12.43 7.80
C HIS A 15 39.62 11.34 7.88
N ILE A 16 39.82 10.27 7.12
CA ILE A 16 38.89 9.15 6.99
C ILE A 16 39.56 7.90 7.54
N ILE A 17 38.81 7.07 8.25
CA ILE A 17 39.29 5.82 8.81
C ILE A 17 38.45 4.68 8.24
N LEU A 18 39.10 3.75 7.55
CA LEU A 18 38.51 2.48 7.12
C LEU A 18 38.90 1.43 8.14
N SER A 19 37.92 0.82 8.80
CA SER A 19 38.16 -0.24 9.79
C SER A 19 37.76 -1.59 9.23
N PHE A 20 38.54 -2.62 9.56
CA PHE A 20 38.33 -3.99 9.12
C PHE A 20 37.96 -4.91 10.30
N PRO A 21 37.26 -6.02 10.05
CA PRO A 21 36.99 -7.04 11.06
C PRO A 21 38.27 -7.54 11.76
N LYS A 22 38.10 -8.02 12.99
CA LYS A 22 39.21 -8.65 13.71
C LYS A 22 39.70 -9.87 12.93
N GLY A 23 41.02 -9.99 12.77
CA GLY A 23 41.64 -11.09 12.02
C GLY A 23 41.70 -10.89 10.50
N THR A 24 41.33 -9.72 9.97
CA THR A 24 41.64 -9.38 8.57
C THR A 24 43.15 -9.26 8.37
N GLU A 25 43.68 -9.97 7.38
CA GLU A 25 45.09 -9.91 7.01
C GLU A 25 45.50 -8.50 6.53
N ALA A 26 46.69 -8.04 6.94
CA ALA A 26 47.13 -6.68 6.66
C ALA A 26 47.27 -6.40 5.15
N GLU A 27 47.74 -7.37 4.38
CA GLU A 27 47.88 -7.25 2.92
C GLU A 27 46.52 -7.08 2.22
N LEU A 28 45.50 -7.82 2.70
CA LEU A 28 44.13 -7.72 2.21
C LEU A 28 43.53 -6.34 2.53
N ALA A 29 43.69 -5.88 3.78
CA ALA A 29 43.24 -4.56 4.20
C ALA A 29 43.93 -3.43 3.42
N GLU A 30 45.22 -3.58 3.12
CA GLU A 30 45.97 -2.63 2.28
C GLU A 30 45.42 -2.57 0.85
N ALA A 31 45.20 -3.73 0.22
CA ALA A 31 44.68 -3.82 -1.14
C ALA A 31 43.30 -3.14 -1.26
N ILE A 32 42.37 -3.48 -0.36
CA ILE A 32 41.03 -2.88 -0.32
C ILE A 32 41.12 -1.37 -0.08
N SER A 33 41.94 -0.93 0.87
CA SER A 33 42.07 0.50 1.20
C SER A 33 42.65 1.32 0.06
N ARG A 34 43.61 0.74 -0.67
CA ARG A 34 44.27 1.37 -1.83
C ARG A 34 43.29 1.55 -2.98
N GLU A 35 42.54 0.50 -3.31
CA GLU A 35 41.53 0.54 -4.37
C GLU A 35 40.40 1.49 -4.03
N TRP A 36 39.86 1.41 -2.80
CA TRP A 36 38.84 2.34 -2.34
C TRP A 36 39.29 3.79 -2.42
N ALA A 37 40.50 4.11 -1.98
CA ALA A 37 41.00 5.48 -2.03
C ALA A 37 41.21 5.97 -3.48
N GLN A 38 41.61 5.06 -4.38
CA GLN A 38 41.76 5.36 -5.79
C GLN A 38 40.40 5.61 -6.47
N GLU A 39 39.37 4.82 -6.16
CA GLU A 39 38.01 5.02 -6.68
C GLU A 39 37.43 6.35 -6.18
N VAL A 40 37.52 6.65 -4.88
CA VAL A 40 36.91 7.86 -4.31
C VAL A 40 37.65 9.14 -4.72
N PHE A 41 38.98 9.11 -4.83
CA PHE A 41 39.80 10.31 -5.03
C PHE A 41 40.54 10.38 -6.36
N GLY A 42 40.40 9.37 -7.22
CA GLY A 42 41.16 9.21 -8.47
C GLY A 42 40.74 10.11 -9.62
N GLY A 43 39.55 10.71 -9.57
CA GLY A 43 39.07 11.66 -10.59
C GLY A 43 37.60 11.51 -10.97
N ASP A 44 36.95 10.39 -10.61
CA ASP A 44 35.56 10.13 -11.01
C ASP A 44 34.55 11.04 -10.31
N TYR A 45 34.92 11.61 -9.16
CA TYR A 45 34.05 12.46 -8.35
C TYR A 45 34.49 13.93 -8.37
N ARG A 46 34.01 14.66 -9.38
CA ARG A 46 34.18 16.11 -9.65
C ARG A 46 35.57 16.60 -10.00
N ASP A 47 36.61 16.08 -9.36
CA ASP A 47 38.02 16.44 -9.51
C ASP A 47 38.88 15.30 -8.95
N ARG A 48 40.18 15.34 -9.21
CA ARG A 48 41.15 14.42 -8.64
C ARG A 48 41.76 15.02 -7.38
N TYR A 49 41.79 14.27 -6.28
CA TYR A 49 42.29 14.77 -4.99
C TYR A 49 43.61 14.09 -4.59
N ARG A 50 44.48 14.85 -3.93
CA ARG A 50 45.71 14.29 -3.35
C ARG A 50 45.37 13.66 -2.01
N TYR A 51 45.81 12.43 -1.79
CA TYR A 51 45.67 11.79 -0.50
C TYR A 51 46.93 11.04 -0.09
N VAL A 52 47.06 10.80 1.21
CA VAL A 52 48.05 9.89 1.81
C VAL A 52 47.28 8.87 2.62
N ALA A 53 47.59 7.58 2.42
CA ALA A 53 47.01 6.50 3.19
C ALA A 53 48.09 5.80 4.04
N ALA A 54 47.75 5.41 5.26
CA ALA A 54 48.59 4.64 6.15
C ALA A 54 47.77 3.53 6.83
N LEU A 55 48.30 2.31 6.86
CA LEU A 55 47.66 1.17 7.51
C LEU A 55 48.22 0.99 8.93
N HIS A 56 47.34 0.83 9.90
CA HIS A 56 47.68 0.43 11.26
C HIS A 56 47.28 -1.03 11.47
N CYS A 57 48.26 -1.85 11.81
CA CYS A 57 48.13 -3.27 12.13
C CYS A 57 48.53 -3.58 13.59
N ASN A 58 48.76 -2.55 14.40
CA ASN A 58 49.19 -2.66 15.80
C ASN A 58 48.02 -2.71 16.80
N THR A 59 46.80 -2.94 16.31
CA THR A 59 45.56 -3.05 17.10
C THR A 59 44.79 -4.28 16.67
N ASP A 60 43.89 -4.77 17.52
CA ASP A 60 43.03 -5.93 17.23
C ASP A 60 42.22 -5.77 15.93
N HIS A 61 41.86 -4.54 15.57
CA HIS A 61 41.23 -4.20 14.31
C HIS A 61 42.22 -3.47 13.42
N VAL A 62 42.57 -4.07 12.28
CA VAL A 62 43.37 -3.39 11.25
C VAL A 62 42.54 -2.23 10.71
N HIS A 63 43.17 -1.07 10.50
CA HIS A 63 42.49 0.10 9.96
C HIS A 63 43.42 0.97 9.12
N ALA A 64 42.87 1.54 8.05
CA ALA A 64 43.57 2.49 7.20
C ALA A 64 43.13 3.92 7.52
N HIS A 65 44.10 4.80 7.72
CA HIS A 65 43.90 6.24 7.77
C HIS A 65 44.13 6.82 6.39
N VAL A 66 43.15 7.54 5.86
CA VAL A 66 43.23 8.27 4.59
C VAL A 66 43.10 9.76 4.88
N LEU A 67 44.16 10.51 4.60
CA LEU A 67 44.21 11.97 4.72
C LEU A 67 44.15 12.57 3.32
N VAL A 68 43.09 13.31 3.02
CA VAL A 68 42.84 13.89 1.69
C VAL A 68 42.95 15.41 1.73
N ASP A 69 43.69 15.98 0.77
CA ASP A 69 43.71 17.42 0.48
C ASP A 69 42.39 17.79 -0.20
N LYS A 70 41.66 18.74 0.41
CA LYS A 70 40.33 19.11 -0.06
C LYS A 70 40.36 19.93 -1.34
N VAL A 71 41.53 20.35 -1.82
CA VAL A 71 41.65 21.07 -3.09
C VAL A 71 42.02 20.10 -4.20
N GLY A 72 41.12 19.96 -5.18
CA GLY A 72 41.32 19.16 -6.37
C GLY A 72 42.49 19.63 -7.22
N MET A 73 43.09 18.70 -7.97
CA MET A 73 44.32 18.91 -8.72
C MET A 73 44.08 19.48 -10.11
N GLU A 74 42.95 19.15 -10.73
CA GLU A 74 42.71 19.45 -12.14
C GLU A 74 41.93 20.75 -12.28
N ASP A 75 40.77 20.84 -11.61
CA ASP A 75 39.88 21.99 -11.67
C ASP A 75 39.95 22.88 -10.43
N GLY A 76 40.72 22.48 -9.41
CA GLY A 76 40.80 23.19 -8.14
C GLY A 76 39.50 23.14 -7.32
N LYS A 77 38.61 22.19 -7.60
CA LYS A 77 37.32 22.09 -6.91
C LYS A 77 37.52 21.65 -5.47
N PHE A 78 36.65 22.14 -4.60
CA PHE A 78 36.71 21.82 -3.19
C PHE A 78 35.96 20.51 -2.89
N LEU A 79 36.63 19.58 -2.22
CA LEU A 79 36.06 18.34 -1.73
C LEU A 79 34.99 18.62 -0.68
N SER A 80 33.78 18.16 -0.95
CA SER A 80 32.67 18.23 -0.01
C SER A 80 32.15 16.82 0.26
N ILE A 81 32.32 16.38 1.51
CA ILE A 81 31.75 15.14 2.03
C ILE A 81 30.56 15.49 2.92
N SER A 82 29.37 15.04 2.54
CA SER A 82 28.12 15.31 3.25
C SER A 82 27.00 14.37 2.76
N ARG A 83 25.87 14.33 3.47
CA ARG A 83 24.68 13.57 3.04
C ARG A 83 24.09 14.05 1.69
N HIS A 84 24.41 15.27 1.25
CA HIS A 84 23.85 15.89 0.04
C HIS A 84 24.86 16.08 -1.10
N SER A 85 26.06 15.53 -0.99
CA SER A 85 27.09 15.57 -2.04
C SER A 85 27.21 14.21 -2.72
N GLU A 86 27.75 14.18 -3.94
CA GLU A 86 28.09 12.92 -4.64
C GLU A 86 28.97 12.03 -3.76
N ILE A 87 29.98 12.62 -3.11
CA ILE A 87 30.75 11.94 -2.08
C ILE A 87 29.99 12.03 -0.76
N SER A 88 29.17 11.01 -0.50
CA SER A 88 28.39 10.87 0.74
C SER A 88 28.96 9.76 1.62
N TYR A 89 28.62 9.77 2.91
CA TYR A 89 29.03 8.72 3.85
C TYR A 89 28.46 7.36 3.48
N ASP A 90 27.25 7.32 2.92
CA ASP A 90 26.60 6.08 2.51
C ASP A 90 27.29 5.50 1.27
N MET A 91 27.54 6.31 0.24
CA MET A 91 28.28 5.88 -0.95
C MET A 91 29.67 5.34 -0.58
N MET A 92 30.44 6.09 0.23
CA MET A 92 31.77 5.66 0.65
C MET A 92 31.77 4.32 1.39
N ARG A 93 30.75 4.08 2.21
CA ARG A 93 30.60 2.83 2.96
C ARG A 93 30.16 1.67 2.07
N GLU A 94 29.22 1.91 1.16
CA GLU A 94 28.76 0.92 0.18
C GLU A 94 29.91 0.48 -0.72
N LEU A 95 30.69 1.44 -1.24
CA LEU A 95 31.88 1.18 -2.03
C LEU A 95 32.93 0.39 -1.25
N HIS A 96 33.14 0.70 0.04
CA HIS A 96 34.07 -0.07 0.88
C HIS A 96 33.62 -1.52 1.03
N ALA A 97 32.33 -1.77 1.24
CA ALA A 97 31.80 -3.12 1.36
C ALA A 97 31.82 -3.87 0.01
N GLN A 98 31.55 -3.17 -1.09
CA GLN A 98 31.61 -3.74 -2.44
C GLN A 98 33.04 -4.20 -2.76
N ILE A 99 34.03 -3.31 -2.68
CA ILE A 99 35.44 -3.63 -2.95
C ILE A 99 35.90 -4.74 -2.01
N ALA A 100 35.57 -4.66 -0.72
CA ALA A 100 35.90 -5.74 0.21
C ALA A 100 35.34 -7.10 -0.26
N GLY A 101 34.09 -7.14 -0.72
CA GLY A 101 33.45 -8.35 -1.24
C GLY A 101 34.13 -8.90 -2.49
N GLU A 102 34.59 -8.03 -3.41
CA GLU A 102 35.37 -8.40 -4.60
C GLU A 102 36.71 -9.04 -4.23
N HIS A 103 37.29 -8.61 -3.10
CA HIS A 103 38.49 -9.20 -2.51
C HIS A 103 38.21 -10.40 -1.57
N GLY A 104 36.95 -10.84 -1.47
CA GLY A 104 36.55 -12.00 -0.65
C GLY A 104 36.32 -11.72 0.83
N LEU A 105 36.26 -10.44 1.24
CA LEU A 105 35.96 -10.00 2.61
C LEU A 105 34.51 -9.47 2.70
N VAL A 106 33.67 -10.16 3.47
CA VAL A 106 32.29 -9.73 3.68
C VAL A 106 32.22 -8.60 4.71
N LEU A 107 31.81 -7.41 4.28
CA LEU A 107 31.49 -6.27 5.16
C LEU A 107 30.02 -5.90 5.04
N ASN A 108 29.43 -5.45 6.15
CA ASN A 108 28.05 -4.95 6.17
C ASN A 108 28.03 -3.41 6.08
N ALA A 109 27.48 -2.88 4.98
CA ALA A 109 27.34 -1.44 4.72
C ALA A 109 26.12 -0.80 5.45
N SER A 110 25.74 -1.28 6.61
CA SER A 110 24.59 -0.76 7.36
C SER A 110 24.80 0.66 7.91
N SER A 111 23.74 1.47 7.86
CA SER A 111 23.70 2.79 8.48
C SER A 111 23.62 2.69 9.99
N ARG A 112 23.97 3.79 10.70
CA ARG A 112 23.74 3.87 12.14
C ARG A 112 22.25 3.73 12.44
N LEU A 113 21.42 4.39 11.63
CA LEU A 113 19.97 4.37 11.75
C LEU A 113 19.38 3.00 11.40
N SER A 114 19.88 2.31 10.39
CA SER A 114 19.43 0.95 10.07
C SER A 114 19.76 -0.05 11.18
N ARG A 115 20.75 0.27 12.03
CA ARG A 115 21.09 -0.49 13.24
C ARG A 115 20.42 0.03 14.50
N GLY A 116 19.55 1.04 14.42
CA GLY A 116 18.83 1.59 15.58
C GLY A 116 19.64 2.56 16.44
N ILE A 117 20.81 3.01 15.97
CA ILE A 117 21.68 3.93 16.70
C ILE A 117 21.26 5.37 16.37
N MET A 118 20.50 5.97 17.27
CA MET A 118 19.93 7.32 17.13
C MET A 118 20.97 8.42 17.33
N GLU A 119 21.89 8.24 18.27
CA GLU A 119 22.81 9.27 18.72
C GLU A 119 23.87 9.58 17.66
N ASN A 120 24.29 10.84 17.63
CA ASN A 120 25.47 11.24 16.88
C ASN A 120 26.71 10.52 17.41
N ALA A 121 27.65 10.20 16.52
CA ALA A 121 28.98 9.82 16.97
C ALA A 121 29.63 11.00 17.72
N PRO A 122 30.40 10.75 18.79
CA PRO A 122 31.21 11.77 19.42
C PRO A 122 32.11 12.45 18.39
N ARG A 123 32.26 13.78 18.47
CA ARG A 123 33.23 14.49 17.62
C ARG A 123 34.64 14.27 18.16
N ASP A 124 35.65 14.45 17.32
CA ASP A 124 37.05 14.38 17.77
C ASP A 124 37.36 15.35 18.92
N THR A 125 36.73 16.53 18.92
CA THR A 125 36.83 17.49 20.02
C THR A 125 36.28 16.93 21.33
N ASP A 126 35.17 16.20 21.26
CA ASP A 126 34.51 15.60 22.41
C ASP A 126 35.35 14.44 22.96
N LEU A 127 35.91 13.62 22.06
CA LEU A 127 36.83 12.52 22.38
C LEU A 127 38.13 13.02 23.02
N GLN A 128 38.73 14.08 22.48
CA GLN A 128 39.96 14.67 23.04
C GLN A 128 39.72 15.29 24.41
N ALA A 129 38.63 16.04 24.58
CA ALA A 129 38.24 16.61 25.87
C ALA A 129 37.98 15.51 26.91
N ALA A 130 37.23 14.48 26.53
CA ALA A 130 36.92 13.32 27.38
C ALA A 130 38.19 12.57 27.83
N ARG A 131 39.13 12.31 26.90
CA ARG A 131 40.44 11.71 27.22
C ARG A 131 41.26 12.57 28.17
N LYS A 132 41.31 13.88 27.97
CA LYS A 132 42.05 14.81 28.84
C LYS A 132 41.46 14.87 30.25
N GLU A 133 40.15 14.71 30.36
CA GLU A 133 39.39 14.79 31.62
C GLU A 133 39.18 13.41 32.28
N GLY A 134 39.61 12.31 31.64
CA GLY A 134 39.46 10.95 32.16
C GLY A 134 38.01 10.49 32.27
N ARG A 135 37.11 11.02 31.44
CA ARG A 135 35.67 10.69 31.43
C ARG A 135 35.23 10.16 30.07
N GLU A 136 33.99 9.68 30.02
CA GLU A 136 33.34 9.32 28.77
C GLU A 136 32.99 10.57 27.91
N PRO A 137 33.00 10.44 26.56
CA PRO A 137 32.57 11.50 25.66
C PRO A 137 31.07 11.81 25.84
N VAL A 138 30.76 13.08 26.07
CA VAL A 138 29.37 13.55 26.18
C VAL A 138 28.98 14.14 24.83
N VAL A 139 27.97 13.54 24.20
CA VAL A 139 27.41 14.01 22.93
C VAL A 139 26.16 14.83 23.23
N ALA A 140 26.06 16.03 22.63
CA ALA A 140 24.88 16.86 22.77
C ALA A 140 23.61 16.10 22.30
N PRO A 141 22.50 16.17 23.05
CA PRO A 141 21.23 15.60 22.62
C PRO A 141 20.79 16.14 21.26
N LEU A 142 20.08 15.33 20.49
CA LEU A 142 19.42 15.77 19.27
C LEU A 142 18.31 16.77 19.60
N ASP A 143 18.14 17.78 18.77
CA ASP A 143 16.94 18.61 18.79
C ASP A 143 15.70 17.79 18.41
N PRO A 144 14.49 18.21 18.83
CA PRO A 144 13.26 17.44 18.60
C PRO A 144 12.96 17.13 17.13
N GLU A 145 13.27 18.05 16.22
CA GLU A 145 13.01 17.91 14.78
C GLU A 145 13.94 16.85 14.18
N SER A 146 15.25 16.96 14.41
CA SER A 146 16.23 15.96 13.99
C SER A 146 15.95 14.57 14.57
N ARG A 147 15.45 14.51 15.81
CA ARG A 147 15.04 13.26 16.45
C ARG A 147 13.85 12.63 15.71
N ALA A 148 12.79 13.40 15.45
CA ALA A 148 11.61 12.91 14.76
C ALA A 148 11.93 12.38 13.35
N LEU A 149 12.82 13.06 12.61
CA LEU A 149 13.28 12.62 11.29
C LEU A 149 14.03 11.28 11.36
N ARG A 150 14.94 11.12 12.32
CA ARG A 150 15.68 9.86 12.50
C ARG A 150 14.78 8.71 12.96
N GLU A 151 13.82 8.97 13.84
CA GLU A 151 12.82 7.97 14.24
C GLU A 151 11.96 7.52 13.05
N ALA A 152 11.62 8.44 12.13
CA ALA A 152 10.93 8.08 10.89
C ALA A 152 11.80 7.21 9.97
N GLU A 153 13.09 7.49 9.88
CA GLU A 153 14.05 6.68 9.11
C GLU A 153 14.24 5.29 9.73
N ILE A 154 14.32 5.18 11.06
CA ILE A 154 14.33 3.90 11.79
C ILE A 154 13.05 3.10 11.54
N ARG A 155 11.87 3.74 11.62
CA ARG A 155 10.60 3.08 11.32
C ARG A 155 10.56 2.53 9.90
N ARG A 156 11.14 3.24 8.94
CA ARG A 156 11.29 2.77 7.56
C ARG A 156 12.20 1.55 7.46
N HIS A 157 13.34 1.55 8.15
CA HIS A 157 14.22 0.37 8.21
C HIS A 157 13.52 -0.83 8.88
N ALA A 158 12.78 -0.60 9.97
CA ALA A 158 12.00 -1.64 10.62
C ALA A 158 10.95 -2.25 9.68
N ALA A 159 10.24 -1.43 8.91
CA ALA A 159 9.31 -1.91 7.88
C ALA A 159 10.02 -2.75 6.81
N GLY A 160 11.20 -2.33 6.34
CA GLY A 160 12.00 -3.11 5.39
C GLY A 160 12.45 -4.46 5.94
N TYR A 161 12.86 -4.53 7.22
CA TYR A 161 13.18 -5.79 7.87
C TYR A 161 11.96 -6.71 8.02
N ARG A 162 10.77 -6.19 8.35
CA ARG A 162 9.54 -7.01 8.37
C ARG A 162 9.18 -7.56 7.01
N GLN A 163 9.30 -6.74 5.96
CA GLN A 163 9.08 -7.21 4.59
C GLN A 163 10.04 -8.34 4.25
N LEU A 164 11.34 -8.19 4.53
CA LEU A 164 12.31 -9.27 4.36
C LEU A 164 11.93 -10.53 5.16
N ALA A 165 11.45 -10.36 6.40
CA ALA A 165 11.02 -11.47 7.24
C ALA A 165 9.85 -12.25 6.63
N GLN A 166 8.84 -11.52 6.15
CA GLN A 166 7.69 -12.09 5.45
C GLN A 166 8.12 -12.81 4.17
N LEU A 167 8.99 -12.18 3.36
CA LEU A 167 9.50 -12.79 2.13
C LEU A 167 10.28 -14.06 2.40
N ALA A 168 11.14 -14.06 3.41
CA ALA A 168 11.94 -15.24 3.78
C ALA A 168 11.11 -16.33 4.48
N GLY A 169 9.99 -15.95 5.11
CA GLY A 169 9.03 -16.87 5.71
C GLY A 169 8.08 -17.54 4.71
N MET A 170 8.01 -17.06 3.47
CA MET A 170 7.13 -17.64 2.46
C MET A 170 7.55 -19.06 2.09
N GLY A 171 6.58 -19.98 2.12
CA GLY A 171 6.80 -21.40 1.78
C GLY A 171 7.44 -22.24 2.91
N LEU A 172 7.65 -21.67 4.09
CA LEU A 172 7.96 -22.46 5.30
C LEU A 172 6.63 -22.89 5.94
N GLU A 173 6.45 -24.19 6.19
CA GLU A 173 5.31 -24.63 6.99
C GLU A 173 5.42 -24.07 8.42
N ALA A 174 4.30 -23.71 9.04
CA ALA A 174 4.27 -23.07 10.37
C ALA A 174 5.03 -23.85 11.46
N ASP A 175 5.17 -25.17 11.29
CA ASP A 175 5.85 -26.08 12.21
C ASP A 175 7.24 -26.55 11.71
N THR A 176 7.73 -26.03 10.57
CA THR A 176 9.09 -26.34 10.11
C THR A 176 10.10 -25.58 10.96
N PRO A 177 11.03 -26.25 11.66
CA PRO A 177 12.08 -25.58 12.41
C PRO A 177 12.90 -24.66 11.49
N PRO A 178 13.47 -23.54 11.99
CA PRO A 178 14.32 -22.63 11.22
C PRO A 178 15.69 -23.24 10.82
N ASP A 179 15.73 -24.54 10.54
CA ASP A 179 16.93 -25.29 10.17
C ASP A 179 17.43 -24.88 8.75
N GLY A 180 16.56 -24.26 7.96
CA GLY A 180 16.86 -23.70 6.64
C GLY A 180 17.40 -22.26 6.67
N TRP A 181 18.21 -21.90 5.67
CA TRP A 181 18.77 -20.55 5.50
C TRP A 181 17.68 -19.45 5.46
N MET A 182 16.55 -19.72 4.78
CA MET A 182 15.42 -18.78 4.70
C MET A 182 14.72 -18.58 6.06
N GLY A 183 14.51 -19.63 6.84
CA GLY A 183 13.92 -19.53 8.19
C GLY A 183 14.77 -18.68 9.13
N ARG A 184 16.10 -18.81 9.08
CA ARG A 184 17.02 -17.95 9.84
C ARG A 184 16.98 -16.49 9.40
N ILE A 185 16.81 -16.22 8.10
CA ILE A 185 16.62 -14.85 7.61
C ILE A 185 15.29 -14.30 8.11
N ALA A 186 14.22 -15.09 8.07
CA ALA A 186 12.89 -14.69 8.53
C ALA A 186 12.93 -14.27 10.00
N GLU A 187 13.44 -15.15 10.87
CA GLU A 187 13.56 -14.90 12.31
C GLU A 187 14.50 -13.71 12.61
N GLY A 188 15.66 -13.67 11.95
CA GLY A 188 16.64 -12.60 12.15
C GLY A 188 16.11 -11.22 11.73
N ALA A 189 15.39 -11.16 10.61
CA ALA A 189 14.79 -9.92 10.13
C ALA A 189 13.60 -9.48 10.99
N GLU A 190 12.76 -10.40 11.47
CA GLU A 190 11.66 -10.08 12.40
C GLU A 190 12.18 -9.56 13.74
N LEU A 191 13.24 -10.17 14.27
CA LEU A 191 13.92 -9.72 15.47
C LEU A 191 14.54 -8.32 15.27
N ALA A 192 15.16 -8.06 14.12
CA ALA A 192 15.71 -6.75 13.79
C ALA A 192 14.62 -5.67 13.75
N ALA A 193 13.51 -5.94 13.05
CA ALA A 193 12.36 -5.03 13.02
C ALA A 193 11.79 -4.75 14.41
N THR A 194 11.61 -5.79 15.23
CA THR A 194 11.12 -5.68 16.61
C THR A 194 12.05 -4.83 17.47
N ASN A 195 13.36 -5.03 17.36
CA ASN A 195 14.35 -4.27 18.14
C ASN A 195 14.32 -2.78 17.75
N LEU A 196 14.31 -2.48 16.46
CA LEU A 196 14.25 -1.10 15.97
C LEU A 196 13.00 -0.38 16.48
N MET A 197 11.84 -1.03 16.47
CA MET A 197 10.59 -0.45 16.99
C MET A 197 10.60 -0.23 18.50
N LYS A 198 11.40 -1.00 19.25
CA LYS A 198 11.63 -0.82 20.69
C LYS A 198 12.72 0.21 20.99
N GLY A 199 13.29 0.87 19.98
CA GLY A 199 14.42 1.78 20.14
C GLY A 199 15.72 1.07 20.57
N MET A 200 15.78 -0.25 20.39
CA MET A 200 16.98 -1.03 20.67
C MET A 200 17.78 -1.20 19.38
N PRO A 201 19.12 -1.22 19.47
CA PRO A 201 19.93 -1.48 18.30
C PRO A 201 19.71 -2.90 17.79
N VAL A 202 19.86 -3.08 16.48
CA VAL A 202 19.96 -4.42 15.88
C VAL A 202 21.24 -5.04 16.42
N LYS A 203 21.12 -6.12 17.21
CA LYS A 203 22.27 -6.80 17.84
C LYS A 203 23.35 -7.11 16.79
N GLU A 204 24.61 -6.93 17.17
CA GLU A 204 25.75 -7.62 16.54
C GLU A 204 25.47 -9.12 16.65
N GLY A 205 25.09 -9.75 15.54
CA GLY A 205 24.51 -11.10 15.56
C GLY A 205 23.66 -11.44 14.34
N PHE A 206 23.12 -10.45 13.61
CA PHE A 206 22.45 -10.69 12.32
C PHE A 206 23.38 -11.42 11.32
N ALA A 207 24.70 -11.25 11.45
CA ALA A 207 25.72 -11.92 10.63
C ALA A 207 26.46 -13.07 11.34
N GLU A 208 26.44 -13.16 12.69
CA GLU A 208 27.14 -14.23 13.42
C GLU A 208 26.25 -15.46 13.66
N GLY A 209 24.93 -15.30 13.74
CA GLY A 209 23.97 -16.41 13.88
C GLY A 209 23.44 -16.95 12.54
N VAL A 210 23.60 -16.16 11.47
CA VAL A 210 23.32 -16.60 10.11
C VAL A 210 24.69 -16.81 9.47
N ASP A 211 25.14 -18.06 9.46
CA ASP A 211 26.26 -18.50 8.62
C ASP A 211 25.80 -18.29 7.16
N ILE A 212 25.82 -17.04 6.69
CA ILE A 212 25.55 -16.66 5.31
C ILE A 212 26.82 -17.09 4.58
N PRO A 213 26.79 -18.17 3.79
CA PRO A 213 28.01 -18.68 3.18
C PRO A 213 28.66 -17.57 2.38
N ALA A 214 29.87 -17.18 2.79
CA ALA A 214 30.73 -16.31 2.00
C ALA A 214 30.96 -16.98 0.64
N ALA A 215 30.65 -16.26 -0.44
CA ALA A 215 30.89 -16.65 -1.83
C ALA A 215 30.37 -18.05 -2.23
N GLY A 216 29.19 -18.11 -2.86
CA GLY A 216 28.72 -19.31 -3.58
C GLY A 216 27.26 -19.68 -3.39
N ALA A 217 26.53 -19.04 -2.47
CA ALA A 217 25.09 -19.17 -2.41
C ALA A 217 24.47 -18.32 -3.54
N ASP A 218 23.95 -18.96 -4.58
CA ASP A 218 23.17 -18.29 -5.62
C ASP A 218 21.81 -17.83 -5.06
N VAL A 219 21.85 -16.74 -4.29
CA VAL A 219 20.67 -16.13 -3.67
C VAL A 219 19.65 -15.74 -4.73
N ILE A 220 20.12 -15.22 -5.86
CA ILE A 220 19.26 -14.84 -6.99
C ILE A 220 18.59 -16.08 -7.59
N GLY A 221 19.34 -17.15 -7.86
CA GLY A 221 18.77 -18.41 -8.35
C GLY A 221 17.80 -19.06 -7.38
N ARG A 222 18.03 -18.98 -6.07
CA ARG A 222 17.08 -19.45 -5.05
C ARG A 222 15.79 -18.63 -5.03
N LEU A 223 15.89 -17.31 -5.16
CA LEU A 223 14.72 -16.43 -5.25
C LEU A 223 13.93 -16.68 -6.54
N ILE A 224 14.62 -16.93 -7.66
CA ILE A 224 13.99 -17.32 -8.93
C ILE A 224 13.27 -18.67 -8.77
N ALA A 225 13.93 -19.69 -8.21
CA ALA A 225 13.33 -21.00 -7.99
C ALA A 225 12.12 -20.93 -7.04
N ALA A 226 12.22 -20.19 -5.94
CA ALA A 226 11.10 -19.97 -5.03
C ALA A 226 9.91 -19.29 -5.72
N ARG A 227 10.18 -18.30 -6.59
CA ARG A 227 9.15 -17.67 -7.41
C ARG A 227 8.50 -18.67 -8.38
N GLU A 228 9.28 -19.50 -9.06
CA GLU A 228 8.75 -20.51 -9.98
C GLU A 228 7.87 -21.54 -9.25
N THR A 229 8.29 -21.97 -8.05
CA THR A 229 7.47 -22.83 -7.18
C THR A 229 6.16 -22.15 -6.78
N LEU A 230 6.20 -20.91 -6.31
CA LEU A 230 5.00 -20.16 -5.94
C LEU A 230 4.04 -19.98 -7.13
N GLN A 231 4.56 -19.70 -8.33
CA GLN A 231 3.74 -19.62 -9.54
C GLN A 231 3.09 -20.97 -9.85
N ALA A 232 3.84 -22.06 -9.81
CA ALA A 232 3.31 -23.39 -10.10
C ALA A 232 2.23 -23.83 -9.08
N GLU A 233 2.42 -23.49 -7.81
CA GLU A 233 1.43 -23.71 -6.75
C GLU A 233 0.17 -22.86 -6.97
N ALA A 234 0.33 -21.59 -7.34
CA ALA A 234 -0.77 -20.69 -7.68
C ALA A 234 -1.56 -21.20 -8.90
N ASP A 235 -0.88 -21.63 -9.97
CA ASP A 235 -1.51 -22.19 -11.16
C ASP A 235 -2.27 -23.49 -10.85
N THR A 236 -1.71 -24.32 -9.95
CA THR A 236 -2.34 -25.57 -9.48
C THR A 236 -3.59 -25.27 -8.65
N ALA A 237 -3.49 -24.34 -7.69
CA ALA A 237 -4.62 -23.94 -6.87
C ALA A 237 -5.73 -23.30 -7.71
N TRP A 238 -5.37 -22.43 -8.67
CA TRP A 238 -6.32 -21.84 -9.59
C TRP A 238 -7.03 -22.90 -10.44
N SER A 239 -6.28 -23.84 -11.01
CA SER A 239 -6.87 -24.94 -11.80
C SER A 239 -7.81 -25.79 -10.96
N ALA A 240 -7.43 -26.10 -9.71
CA ALA A 240 -8.27 -26.85 -8.78
C ALA A 240 -9.59 -26.13 -8.46
N ILE A 241 -9.55 -24.80 -8.30
CA ILE A 241 -10.76 -23.96 -8.14
C ILE A 241 -11.61 -24.01 -9.41
N GLN A 242 -11.00 -23.95 -10.60
CA GLN A 242 -11.74 -23.98 -11.85
C GLN A 242 -12.45 -25.32 -12.10
N ASP A 243 -11.86 -26.44 -11.66
CA ASP A 243 -12.41 -27.79 -11.78
C ASP A 243 -13.54 -28.10 -10.76
N MET A 244 -13.81 -27.19 -9.82
CA MET A 244 -14.92 -27.36 -8.87
C MET A 244 -16.28 -27.32 -9.58
N ALA A 245 -17.26 -27.98 -8.96
CA ALA A 245 -18.65 -27.85 -9.39
C ALA A 245 -19.08 -26.36 -9.35
N PRO A 246 -19.86 -25.90 -10.34
CA PRO A 246 -20.27 -24.51 -10.41
C PRO A 246 -21.21 -24.15 -9.27
N GLY A 247 -20.83 -23.18 -8.44
CA GLY A 247 -21.64 -22.73 -7.29
C GLY A 247 -21.02 -21.52 -6.58
N ALA A 248 -21.64 -21.08 -5.49
CA ALA A 248 -21.18 -19.90 -4.74
C ALA A 248 -19.78 -20.10 -4.12
N GLU A 249 -19.48 -21.31 -3.63
CA GLU A 249 -18.18 -21.65 -3.03
C GLU A 249 -17.02 -21.48 -4.01
N LYS A 250 -17.22 -21.86 -5.28
CA LYS A 250 -16.22 -21.63 -6.34
C LYS A 250 -15.91 -20.14 -6.46
N VAL A 251 -16.94 -19.29 -6.56
CA VAL A 251 -16.78 -17.83 -6.66
C VAL A 251 -16.07 -17.26 -5.44
N GLU A 252 -16.39 -17.73 -4.24
CA GLU A 252 -15.73 -17.31 -2.99
C GLU A 252 -14.23 -17.65 -3.01
N LEU A 253 -13.87 -18.88 -3.38
CA LEU A 253 -12.46 -19.29 -3.47
C LEU A 253 -11.71 -18.52 -4.54
N GLU A 254 -12.34 -18.22 -5.68
CA GLU A 254 -11.75 -17.34 -6.68
C GLU A 254 -11.46 -15.93 -6.13
N GLN A 255 -12.38 -15.36 -5.32
CA GLN A 255 -12.18 -14.06 -4.66
C GLN A 255 -11.04 -14.10 -3.66
N LEU A 256 -10.99 -15.16 -2.84
CA LEU A 256 -9.90 -15.37 -1.88
C LEU A 256 -8.55 -15.49 -2.60
N PHE A 257 -8.50 -16.23 -3.71
CA PHE A 257 -7.31 -16.33 -4.53
C PHE A 257 -6.86 -14.97 -5.08
N ALA A 258 -7.78 -14.20 -5.66
CA ALA A 258 -7.49 -12.85 -6.16
C ALA A 258 -7.06 -11.88 -5.05
N GLY A 259 -7.62 -12.02 -3.85
CA GLY A 259 -7.19 -11.32 -2.63
C GLY A 259 -5.75 -11.64 -2.25
N LYS A 260 -5.42 -12.93 -2.18
CA LYS A 260 -4.05 -13.39 -1.89
C LYS A 260 -3.05 -13.00 -2.97
N ALA A 261 -3.44 -13.03 -4.24
CA ALA A 261 -2.60 -12.54 -5.34
C ALA A 261 -2.27 -11.04 -5.18
N ARG A 262 -3.24 -10.21 -4.80
CA ARG A 262 -3.01 -8.77 -4.52
C ARG A 262 -2.12 -8.56 -3.31
N GLU A 263 -2.39 -9.21 -2.18
CA GLU A 263 -1.54 -9.15 -0.99
C GLU A 263 -0.09 -9.49 -1.36
N MET A 264 0.10 -10.58 -2.11
CA MET A 264 1.40 -11.04 -2.56
C MET A 264 2.12 -10.04 -3.49
N GLY A 265 1.39 -9.46 -4.45
CA GLY A 265 1.91 -8.43 -5.35
C GLY A 265 2.40 -7.19 -4.60
N THR A 266 1.70 -6.77 -3.54
CA THR A 266 2.13 -5.65 -2.69
C THR A 266 3.41 -5.95 -1.91
N LEU A 267 3.59 -7.20 -1.44
CA LEU A 267 4.78 -7.63 -0.70
C LEU A 267 6.03 -7.70 -1.59
N LEU A 268 5.87 -8.19 -2.81
CA LEU A 268 6.99 -8.44 -3.74
C LEU A 268 7.33 -7.23 -4.62
N GLY A 269 6.50 -6.18 -4.63
CA GLY A 269 6.71 -4.98 -5.44
C GLY A 269 6.65 -5.25 -6.96
N ARG A 270 6.19 -6.43 -7.36
CA ARG A 270 5.94 -6.86 -8.73
C ARG A 270 4.74 -7.79 -8.74
N ASP A 271 3.90 -7.61 -9.75
CA ASP A 271 2.70 -8.39 -9.90
C ASP A 271 2.92 -9.55 -10.87
N PHE A 272 3.39 -10.68 -10.35
CA PHE A 272 3.62 -11.88 -11.17
C PHE A 272 2.33 -12.69 -11.38
N LEU A 273 1.28 -12.42 -10.60
CA LEU A 273 -0.08 -12.94 -10.77
C LEU A 273 -1.02 -11.81 -11.26
N ALA A 274 -0.51 -10.93 -12.12
CA ALA A 274 -1.19 -9.70 -12.56
C ALA A 274 -2.62 -9.94 -13.05
N ASP A 275 -2.85 -11.03 -13.79
CA ASP A 275 -4.18 -11.35 -14.32
C ASP A 275 -5.17 -11.69 -13.19
N HIS A 276 -4.69 -12.25 -12.08
CA HIS A 276 -5.49 -12.63 -10.91
C HIS A 276 -5.65 -11.50 -9.90
N SER A 277 -4.72 -10.56 -9.85
CA SER A 277 -4.75 -9.41 -8.93
C SER A 277 -5.43 -8.17 -9.53
N SER A 278 -5.34 -7.99 -10.85
CA SER A 278 -5.84 -6.82 -11.56
C SER A 278 -7.35 -6.81 -11.57
N SER A 279 -7.95 -5.87 -10.85
CA SER A 279 -9.41 -5.71 -10.80
C SER A 279 -9.93 -5.16 -12.12
N VAL A 280 -11.02 -5.76 -12.63
CA VAL A 280 -11.73 -5.27 -13.81
C VAL A 280 -12.31 -3.89 -13.51
N SER A 281 -12.17 -2.96 -14.46
CA SER A 281 -12.76 -1.63 -14.31
C SER A 281 -14.30 -1.71 -14.23
N PRO A 282 -14.97 -0.84 -13.44
CA PRO A 282 -16.42 -0.87 -13.26
C PRO A 282 -17.22 -0.93 -14.56
N GLU A 283 -16.77 -0.23 -15.61
CA GLU A 283 -17.44 -0.13 -16.91
C GLU A 283 -17.29 -1.38 -17.77
N ARG A 284 -16.28 -2.22 -17.48
CA ARG A 284 -15.98 -3.46 -18.21
C ARG A 284 -16.52 -4.69 -17.51
N ASP A 285 -17.04 -4.55 -16.29
CA ASP A 285 -17.57 -5.65 -15.49
C ASP A 285 -19.06 -5.91 -15.81
N PRO A 286 -19.40 -7.03 -16.49
CA PRO A 286 -20.79 -7.36 -16.83
C PRO A 286 -21.64 -7.79 -15.63
N TYR A 287 -21.04 -8.23 -14.52
CA TYR A 287 -21.77 -8.62 -13.31
C TYR A 287 -21.77 -7.50 -12.26
N ARG A 288 -21.33 -6.29 -12.62
CA ARG A 288 -21.42 -5.13 -11.72
C ARG A 288 -22.78 -4.45 -11.86
N VAL A 289 -23.46 -4.31 -10.72
CA VAL A 289 -24.59 -3.39 -10.52
C VAL A 289 -24.21 -2.49 -9.36
N GLN A 290 -24.25 -1.16 -9.57
CA GLN A 290 -23.66 -0.18 -8.64
C GLN A 290 -24.13 -0.37 -7.19
N GLY A 291 -25.45 -0.42 -6.95
CA GLY A 291 -25.96 -0.60 -5.59
C GLY A 291 -25.63 -1.95 -4.96
N ILE A 292 -25.49 -3.02 -5.75
CA ILE A 292 -25.06 -4.33 -5.26
C ILE A 292 -23.56 -4.31 -4.89
N ALA A 293 -22.73 -3.65 -5.71
CA ALA A 293 -21.32 -3.45 -5.39
C ALA A 293 -21.17 -2.63 -4.10
N GLY A 294 -22.02 -1.63 -3.89
CA GLY A 294 -22.09 -0.86 -2.65
C GLY A 294 -22.46 -1.72 -1.43
N LEU A 295 -23.43 -2.62 -1.58
CA LEU A 295 -23.79 -3.60 -0.54
C LEU A 295 -22.62 -4.55 -0.23
N ALA A 296 -21.99 -5.11 -1.27
CA ALA A 296 -20.87 -6.04 -1.13
C ALA A 296 -19.65 -5.38 -0.46
N ALA A 297 -19.41 -4.09 -0.72
CA ALA A 297 -18.35 -3.34 -0.05
C ALA A 297 -18.59 -3.21 1.47
N ARG A 298 -19.82 -2.91 1.89
CA ARG A 298 -20.19 -2.79 3.31
C ARG A 298 -20.12 -4.12 4.04
N ALA A 299 -20.62 -5.18 3.40
CA ALA A 299 -20.53 -6.55 3.93
C ALA A 299 -19.08 -7.00 4.16
N ALA A 300 -18.14 -6.53 3.32
CA ALA A 300 -16.72 -6.88 3.42
C ALA A 300 -15.91 -5.95 4.35
N GLU A 301 -16.48 -4.83 4.80
CA GLU A 301 -15.76 -3.84 5.61
C GLU A 301 -15.82 -4.20 7.11
N GLU A 302 -14.67 -4.60 7.67
CA GLU A 302 -14.58 -4.94 9.08
C GLU A 302 -14.89 -3.73 9.97
N GLY A 303 -15.87 -3.87 10.87
CA GLY A 303 -16.28 -2.82 11.79
C GLY A 303 -17.34 -1.85 11.24
N ASN A 304 -17.82 -2.04 10.00
CA ASN A 304 -18.96 -1.28 9.49
C ASN A 304 -20.25 -1.68 10.25
N PRO A 305 -21.03 -0.71 10.77
CA PRO A 305 -22.23 -1.01 11.56
C PRO A 305 -23.37 -1.65 10.75
N LEU A 306 -23.33 -1.55 9.41
CA LEU A 306 -24.38 -2.02 8.50
C LEU A 306 -24.06 -3.37 7.84
N VAL A 307 -23.04 -4.09 8.31
CA VAL A 307 -22.61 -5.39 7.73
C VAL A 307 -23.77 -6.38 7.68
N ALA A 308 -24.53 -6.52 8.78
CA ALA A 308 -25.59 -7.53 8.88
C ALA A 308 -26.76 -7.22 7.93
N GLU A 309 -27.13 -5.95 7.81
CA GLU A 309 -28.18 -5.46 6.92
C GLU A 309 -27.75 -5.61 5.45
N ALA A 310 -26.48 -5.29 5.13
CA ALA A 310 -25.93 -5.46 3.81
C ALA A 310 -25.88 -6.94 3.39
N ASP A 311 -25.40 -7.83 4.27
CA ASP A 311 -25.37 -9.26 4.03
C ASP A 311 -26.77 -9.85 3.83
N ALA A 312 -27.73 -9.43 4.65
CA ALA A 312 -29.12 -9.83 4.48
C ALA A 312 -29.67 -9.38 3.13
N ALA A 313 -29.43 -8.14 2.71
CA ALA A 313 -29.87 -7.62 1.41
C ALA A 313 -29.24 -8.39 0.25
N LEU A 314 -27.94 -8.70 0.31
CA LEU A 314 -27.24 -9.54 -0.68
C LEU A 314 -27.82 -10.96 -0.75
N GLY A 315 -28.15 -11.55 0.40
CA GLY A 315 -28.82 -12.85 0.47
C GLY A 315 -30.18 -12.87 -0.22
N HIS A 316 -31.03 -11.87 0.06
CA HIS A 316 -32.33 -11.71 -0.59
C HIS A 316 -32.17 -11.48 -2.10
N PHE A 317 -31.21 -10.63 -2.49
CA PHE A 317 -30.89 -10.40 -3.89
C PHE A 317 -30.52 -11.69 -4.63
N ARG A 318 -29.62 -12.52 -4.06
CA ARG A 318 -29.22 -13.81 -4.66
C ARG A 318 -30.42 -14.74 -4.85
N ALA A 319 -31.29 -14.83 -3.84
CA ALA A 319 -32.48 -15.68 -3.90
C ALA A 319 -33.45 -15.23 -5.01
N GLU A 320 -33.73 -13.93 -5.10
CA GLU A 320 -34.62 -13.39 -6.14
C GLU A 320 -34.01 -13.48 -7.53
N LEU A 321 -32.71 -13.18 -7.68
CA LEU A 321 -32.02 -13.35 -8.95
C LEU A 321 -32.06 -14.82 -9.39
N ALA A 322 -31.81 -15.76 -8.48
CA ALA A 322 -31.90 -17.19 -8.80
C ALA A 322 -33.31 -17.58 -9.29
N ARG A 323 -34.36 -17.04 -8.66
CA ARG A 323 -35.74 -17.25 -9.09
C ARG A 323 -36.01 -16.70 -10.50
N VAL A 324 -35.50 -15.50 -10.80
CA VAL A 324 -35.63 -14.86 -12.13
C VAL A 324 -34.87 -15.64 -13.20
N LEU A 325 -33.75 -16.26 -12.84
CA LEU A 325 -32.89 -17.01 -13.75
C LEU A 325 -33.29 -18.49 -13.90
N ALA A 326 -34.20 -19.01 -13.09
CA ALA A 326 -34.67 -20.40 -13.14
C ALA A 326 -35.06 -20.90 -14.56
N PRO A 327 -35.73 -20.11 -15.43
CA PRO A 327 -36.04 -20.54 -16.79
C PRO A 327 -34.82 -20.77 -17.70
N MET A 328 -33.63 -20.34 -17.25
CA MET A 328 -32.38 -20.38 -18.01
C MET A 328 -31.40 -21.45 -17.48
N GLU A 329 -31.82 -22.28 -16.52
CA GLU A 329 -30.99 -23.30 -15.86
C GLU A 329 -30.22 -24.19 -16.85
N ALA A 330 -30.94 -24.80 -17.81
CA ALA A 330 -30.32 -25.66 -18.82
C ALA A 330 -29.22 -24.96 -19.64
N ARG A 331 -29.38 -23.65 -19.91
CA ARG A 331 -28.39 -22.86 -20.65
C ARG A 331 -27.12 -22.65 -19.83
N PHE A 332 -27.23 -22.51 -18.50
CA PHE A 332 -26.06 -22.42 -17.64
C PHE A 332 -25.35 -23.76 -17.52
N GLU A 333 -26.10 -24.86 -17.38
CA GLU A 333 -25.53 -26.22 -17.34
C GLU A 333 -24.76 -26.55 -18.62
N GLU A 334 -25.32 -26.23 -19.80
CA GLU A 334 -24.66 -26.40 -21.10
C GLU A 334 -23.35 -25.60 -21.20
N ALA A 335 -23.29 -24.43 -20.54
CA ALA A 335 -22.10 -23.59 -20.48
C ALA A 335 -21.13 -23.95 -19.33
N GLY A 336 -21.40 -25.03 -18.58
CA GLY A 336 -20.56 -25.47 -17.45
C GLY A 336 -20.65 -24.57 -16.21
N SER A 337 -21.75 -23.84 -16.04
CA SER A 337 -22.02 -22.94 -14.91
C SER A 337 -23.33 -23.31 -14.21
N SER A 338 -23.71 -22.54 -13.18
CA SER A 338 -24.97 -22.70 -12.46
C SER A 338 -25.60 -21.34 -12.13
N ILE A 339 -26.90 -21.35 -11.86
CA ILE A 339 -27.62 -20.14 -11.41
C ILE A 339 -26.99 -19.59 -10.13
N GLU A 340 -26.59 -20.47 -9.22
CA GLU A 340 -25.96 -20.11 -7.96
C GLU A 340 -24.62 -19.41 -8.17
N GLU A 341 -23.77 -19.95 -9.04
CA GLU A 341 -22.48 -19.34 -9.40
C GLU A 341 -22.67 -17.95 -10.04
N VAL A 342 -23.63 -17.82 -10.97
CA VAL A 342 -23.95 -16.54 -11.61
C VAL A 342 -24.47 -15.53 -10.60
N ALA A 343 -25.36 -15.93 -9.69
CA ALA A 343 -25.86 -15.05 -8.64
C ALA A 343 -24.75 -14.61 -7.67
N ALA A 344 -23.85 -15.52 -7.31
CA ALA A 344 -22.70 -15.21 -6.47
C ALA A 344 -21.75 -14.19 -7.13
N ARG A 345 -21.54 -14.28 -8.46
CA ARG A 345 -20.73 -13.31 -9.22
C ARG A 345 -21.24 -11.88 -9.14
N PHE A 346 -22.55 -11.67 -9.09
CA PHE A 346 -23.13 -10.32 -8.92
C PHE A 346 -22.91 -9.75 -7.53
N THR A 347 -22.82 -10.60 -6.51
CA THR A 347 -22.59 -10.18 -5.12
C THR A 347 -21.11 -10.16 -4.72
N ALA A 348 -20.20 -10.50 -5.62
CA ALA A 348 -18.78 -10.40 -5.38
C ALA A 348 -18.35 -8.91 -5.35
N PRO A 349 -17.57 -8.46 -4.35
CA PRO A 349 -17.23 -7.05 -4.18
C PRO A 349 -16.33 -6.50 -5.30
N HIS A 350 -15.51 -7.35 -5.90
CA HIS A 350 -14.63 -7.04 -7.02
C HIS A 350 -14.41 -8.31 -7.84
N ARG A 351 -13.81 -8.17 -9.02
CA ARG A 351 -13.42 -9.32 -9.84
C ARG A 351 -12.14 -9.01 -10.58
N SER A 352 -11.25 -10.01 -10.70
CA SER A 352 -10.05 -9.92 -11.50
C SER A 352 -10.29 -10.24 -12.97
N GLU A 353 -9.37 -9.84 -13.84
CA GLU A 353 -9.44 -10.19 -15.26
C GLU A 353 -9.44 -11.72 -15.47
N ALA A 354 -8.64 -12.46 -14.70
CA ALA A 354 -8.60 -13.92 -14.75
C ALA A 354 -9.95 -14.57 -14.39
N GLN A 355 -10.62 -14.08 -13.34
CA GLN A 355 -11.96 -14.57 -12.96
C GLN A 355 -13.00 -14.32 -14.06
N LEU A 356 -12.97 -13.13 -14.66
CA LEU A 356 -13.89 -12.82 -15.76
C LEU A 356 -13.61 -13.69 -16.98
N GLU A 357 -12.33 -13.89 -17.33
CA GLU A 357 -11.94 -14.67 -18.49
C GLU A 357 -12.24 -16.17 -18.31
N ALA A 358 -11.97 -16.73 -17.13
CA ALA A 358 -12.24 -18.13 -16.83
C ALA A 358 -13.74 -18.48 -16.85
N SER A 359 -14.61 -17.50 -16.59
CA SER A 359 -16.07 -17.69 -16.65
C SER A 359 -16.63 -17.77 -18.07
N ARG A 360 -15.82 -17.53 -19.11
CA ARG A 360 -16.28 -17.42 -20.50
C ARG A 360 -15.87 -18.65 -21.30
N PRO A 361 -16.72 -19.12 -22.24
CA PRO A 361 -16.34 -20.19 -23.16
C PRO A 361 -15.08 -19.85 -23.97
N VAL A 362 -14.30 -20.89 -24.28
CA VAL A 362 -13.09 -20.79 -25.11
C VAL A 362 -13.45 -20.75 -26.59
N ASP A 363 -14.50 -21.47 -27.01
CA ASP A 363 -14.97 -21.43 -28.40
C ASP A 363 -15.48 -20.03 -28.76
N ALA A 364 -15.10 -19.54 -29.94
CA ALA A 364 -15.39 -18.16 -30.33
C ALA A 364 -16.88 -17.86 -30.52
N GLN A 365 -17.67 -18.84 -30.99
CA GLN A 365 -19.10 -18.67 -31.20
C GLN A 365 -19.84 -18.73 -29.87
N GLU A 366 -19.56 -19.75 -29.05
CA GLU A 366 -20.13 -19.88 -27.71
C GLU A 366 -19.80 -18.65 -26.85
N ARG A 367 -18.58 -18.13 -26.97
CA ARG A 367 -18.16 -16.91 -26.30
C ARG A 367 -18.96 -15.68 -26.74
N SER A 368 -19.20 -15.52 -28.04
CA SER A 368 -20.02 -14.41 -28.54
C SER A 368 -21.45 -14.48 -27.97
N ASP A 369 -22.02 -15.68 -27.92
CA ASP A 369 -23.36 -15.91 -27.39
C ASP A 369 -23.41 -15.68 -25.86
N TRP A 370 -22.34 -16.02 -25.15
CA TRP A 370 -22.16 -15.74 -23.73
C TRP A 370 -22.03 -14.25 -23.42
N LEU A 371 -21.28 -13.48 -24.22
CA LEU A 371 -21.20 -12.03 -24.07
C LEU A 371 -22.55 -11.33 -24.30
N GLY A 372 -23.41 -11.90 -25.15
CA GLY A 372 -24.80 -11.47 -25.28
C GLY A 372 -25.60 -11.74 -24.01
N LEU A 373 -25.47 -12.97 -23.48
CA LEU A 373 -26.10 -13.39 -22.23
C LEU A 373 -25.70 -12.50 -21.06
N GLU A 374 -24.41 -12.17 -20.89
CA GLU A 374 -23.89 -11.29 -19.85
C GLU A 374 -24.66 -9.95 -19.75
N ARG A 375 -25.02 -9.35 -20.89
CA ARG A 375 -25.80 -8.09 -20.92
C ARG A 375 -27.23 -8.30 -20.44
N ASP A 376 -27.86 -9.39 -20.86
CA ASP A 376 -29.22 -9.75 -20.43
C ASP A 376 -29.26 -10.06 -18.92
N LEU A 377 -28.23 -10.74 -18.40
CA LEU A 377 -28.08 -11.01 -16.98
C LEU A 377 -27.93 -9.71 -16.19
N GLN A 378 -27.09 -8.79 -16.68
CA GLN A 378 -26.90 -7.50 -16.03
C GLN A 378 -28.20 -6.68 -15.98
N ALA A 379 -28.99 -6.68 -17.06
CA ALA A 379 -30.29 -6.01 -17.08
C ALA A 379 -31.25 -6.61 -16.04
N ARG A 380 -31.37 -7.95 -15.99
CA ARG A 380 -32.19 -8.64 -15.00
C ARG A 380 -31.73 -8.39 -13.57
N ALA A 381 -30.43 -8.34 -13.32
CA ALA A 381 -29.87 -8.03 -12.02
C ALA A 381 -30.20 -6.58 -11.59
N ARG A 382 -30.19 -5.62 -12.53
CA ARG A 382 -30.66 -4.25 -12.26
C ARG A 382 -32.15 -4.21 -11.89
N ASP A 383 -32.98 -4.98 -12.59
CA ASP A 383 -34.42 -5.06 -12.30
C ASP A 383 -34.67 -5.66 -10.90
N VAL A 384 -34.00 -6.76 -10.57
CA VAL A 384 -34.07 -7.39 -9.23
C VAL A 384 -33.60 -6.42 -8.15
N PHE A 385 -32.51 -5.67 -8.38
CA PHE A 385 -32.03 -4.66 -7.44
C PHE A 385 -33.04 -3.52 -7.25
N ALA A 386 -33.71 -3.07 -8.31
CA ALA A 386 -34.72 -2.01 -8.23
C ALA A 386 -35.87 -2.39 -7.28
N GLU A 387 -36.26 -3.67 -7.26
CA GLU A 387 -37.33 -4.20 -6.40
C GLU A 387 -36.84 -4.64 -4.99
N LEU A 388 -35.53 -4.74 -4.76
CA LEU A 388 -34.94 -5.23 -3.51
C LEU A 388 -35.24 -4.31 -2.33
N HIS A 389 -35.99 -4.75 -1.33
CA HIS A 389 -36.29 -3.94 -0.15
C HIS A 389 -35.06 -3.87 0.77
N MET A 390 -34.78 -2.68 1.32
CA MET A 390 -33.64 -2.40 2.20
C MET A 390 -34.10 -1.50 3.34
N ASP A 391 -33.40 -1.58 4.47
CA ASP A 391 -33.59 -0.65 5.58
C ASP A 391 -33.25 0.80 5.16
N ARG A 392 -33.92 1.77 5.78
CA ARG A 392 -33.76 3.20 5.48
C ARG A 392 -32.31 3.65 5.69
N ASP A 393 -31.69 3.25 6.79
CA ASP A 393 -30.34 3.71 7.16
C ASP A 393 -29.31 3.18 6.15
N LEU A 394 -29.45 1.92 5.77
CA LEU A 394 -28.62 1.29 4.73
C LEU A 394 -28.82 1.98 3.37
N LEU A 395 -30.06 2.33 3.02
CA LEU A 395 -30.37 2.98 1.75
C LEU A 395 -29.85 4.42 1.69
N GLU A 396 -29.92 5.17 2.79
CA GLU A 396 -29.33 6.50 2.91
C GLU A 396 -27.81 6.44 2.75
N ASP A 397 -27.15 5.51 3.44
CA ASP A 397 -25.71 5.32 3.37
C ASP A 397 -25.24 4.94 1.95
N LEU A 398 -25.96 4.02 1.28
CA LEU A 398 -25.69 3.65 -0.12
C LEU A 398 -25.90 4.82 -1.08
N ALA A 399 -27.01 5.55 -0.96
CA ALA A 399 -27.31 6.69 -1.83
C ALA A 399 -26.28 7.81 -1.67
N ARG A 400 -25.85 8.09 -0.43
CA ARG A 400 -24.76 9.02 -0.13
C ARG A 400 -23.47 8.59 -0.84
N GLN A 401 -23.05 7.35 -0.64
CA GLN A 401 -21.81 6.83 -1.23
C GLN A 401 -21.86 6.87 -2.76
N ASP A 402 -22.99 6.51 -3.37
CA ASP A 402 -23.14 6.54 -4.83
C ASP A 402 -23.07 7.97 -5.41
N ILE A 403 -23.52 8.99 -4.68
CA ILE A 403 -23.33 10.40 -5.09
C ILE A 403 -21.84 10.77 -5.04
N LEU A 404 -21.13 10.33 -4.00
CA LEU A 404 -19.69 10.55 -3.86
C LEU A 404 -18.91 9.85 -4.99
N ASP A 405 -19.30 8.65 -5.38
CA ASP A 405 -18.62 7.86 -6.41
C ASP A 405 -19.05 8.20 -7.86
N ALA A 406 -20.12 8.98 -8.03
CA ALA A 406 -20.66 9.28 -9.36
C ALA A 406 -19.63 9.94 -10.32
N GLY A 407 -19.75 9.72 -11.62
CA GLY A 407 -18.91 10.40 -12.61
C GLY A 407 -19.21 11.91 -12.68
N GLN A 408 -18.28 12.72 -13.22
CA GLN A 408 -18.50 14.16 -13.41
C GLN A 408 -19.72 14.49 -14.31
N GLY A 409 -20.15 13.54 -15.16
CA GLY A 409 -21.29 13.71 -16.05
C GLY A 409 -22.59 13.04 -15.58
N SER A 410 -22.62 12.40 -14.41
CA SER A 410 -23.80 11.68 -13.91
C SER A 410 -24.84 12.66 -13.36
N ARG A 411 -26.11 12.46 -13.68
CA ARG A 411 -27.23 13.16 -13.03
C ARG A 411 -27.63 12.42 -11.76
N LEU A 412 -28.25 13.12 -10.80
CA LEU A 412 -28.82 12.46 -9.62
C LEU A 412 -29.85 11.39 -10.00
N ALA A 413 -30.66 11.63 -11.04
CA ALA A 413 -31.64 10.68 -11.55
C ALA A 413 -31.04 9.39 -12.13
N ASP A 414 -29.73 9.35 -12.40
CA ASP A 414 -29.06 8.14 -12.91
C ASP A 414 -28.61 7.22 -11.76
N ILE A 415 -28.71 7.68 -10.51
CA ILE A 415 -28.29 6.95 -9.31
C ILE A 415 -29.47 6.11 -8.79
N ALA A 416 -29.37 4.78 -8.94
CA ALA A 416 -30.44 3.85 -8.61
C ALA A 416 -30.81 3.84 -7.11
N THR A 417 -29.81 3.86 -6.22
CA THR A 417 -29.99 3.90 -4.76
C THR A 417 -30.71 5.19 -4.33
N LEU A 418 -30.33 6.33 -4.89
CA LEU A 418 -30.99 7.61 -4.65
C LEU A 418 -32.44 7.62 -5.15
N ASN A 419 -32.72 7.10 -6.35
CA ASN A 419 -34.10 6.98 -6.85
C ASN A 419 -34.97 6.11 -5.94
N LYS A 420 -34.38 5.04 -5.39
CA LYS A 420 -35.07 4.18 -4.44
C LYS A 420 -35.34 4.92 -3.13
N LEU A 421 -34.35 5.65 -2.61
CA LEU A 421 -34.51 6.50 -1.42
C LEU A 421 -35.62 7.53 -1.62
N ILE A 422 -35.62 8.23 -2.76
CA ILE A 422 -36.66 9.20 -3.12
C ILE A 422 -38.05 8.56 -3.15
N SER A 423 -38.18 7.39 -3.78
CA SER A 423 -39.45 6.67 -3.87
C SER A 423 -39.97 6.29 -2.48
N ASP A 424 -39.09 5.79 -1.63
CA ASP A 424 -39.39 5.39 -0.27
C ASP A 424 -39.73 6.60 0.62
N VAL A 425 -39.00 7.72 0.52
CA VAL A 425 -39.33 8.97 1.22
C VAL A 425 -40.67 9.53 0.74
N ARG A 426 -40.95 9.48 -0.57
CA ARG A 426 -42.20 10.00 -1.14
C ARG A 426 -43.42 9.23 -0.65
N GLN A 427 -43.30 7.93 -0.41
CA GLN A 427 -44.39 7.11 0.15
C GLN A 427 -44.72 7.51 1.61
N ASP A 428 -43.73 7.99 2.36
CA ASP A 428 -43.89 8.45 3.76
C ASP A 428 -44.38 9.91 3.89
N LEU A 429 -44.48 10.64 2.78
CA LEU A 429 -44.90 12.04 2.74
C LEU A 429 -46.40 12.16 2.44
N ARG A 430 -47.06 13.08 3.15
CA ARG A 430 -48.46 13.47 2.85
C ARG A 430 -48.48 14.48 1.70
N ASP A 431 -49.61 14.62 1.01
CA ASP A 431 -49.80 15.60 -0.06
C ASP A 431 -49.38 17.03 0.33
N ARG A 432 -49.75 17.46 1.55
CA ARG A 432 -49.36 18.78 2.09
C ARG A 432 -47.84 18.95 2.23
N ASP A 433 -47.12 17.88 2.52
CA ASP A 433 -45.66 17.90 2.67
C ASP A 433 -45.01 17.94 1.28
N LEU A 434 -45.57 17.23 0.29
CA LEU A 434 -45.16 17.32 -1.12
C LEU A 434 -45.38 18.72 -1.70
N ASP A 435 -46.51 19.36 -1.42
CA ASP A 435 -46.79 20.75 -1.83
C ASP A 435 -45.77 21.75 -1.26
N GLN A 436 -45.31 21.51 -0.02
CA GLN A 436 -44.30 22.35 0.62
C GLN A 436 -42.94 22.21 -0.08
N LEU A 437 -42.56 20.98 -0.44
CA LEU A 437 -41.31 20.70 -1.16
C LEU A 437 -41.34 21.32 -2.56
N ALA A 438 -42.46 21.19 -3.29
CA ALA A 438 -42.68 21.83 -4.58
C ALA A 438 -42.57 23.36 -4.50
N ALA A 439 -43.06 23.96 -3.41
CA ALA A 439 -42.93 25.40 -3.12
C ALA A 439 -41.53 25.83 -2.64
N GLY A 440 -40.57 24.91 -2.55
CA GLY A 440 -39.18 25.20 -2.18
C GLY A 440 -38.86 25.16 -0.69
N ARG A 441 -39.72 24.55 0.14
CA ARG A 441 -39.49 24.39 1.59
C ARG A 441 -38.97 22.99 1.91
N ILE A 442 -37.78 22.91 2.49
CA ILE A 442 -37.10 21.63 2.81
C ILE A 442 -37.53 21.02 4.16
N ASP A 443 -38.21 21.78 5.02
CA ASP A 443 -38.58 21.37 6.39
C ASP A 443 -39.17 19.95 6.51
N PRO A 444 -40.03 19.48 5.59
CA PRO A 444 -40.59 18.13 5.69
C PRO A 444 -39.55 16.98 5.69
N LEU A 445 -38.34 17.23 5.19
CA LEU A 445 -37.26 16.24 5.12
C LEU A 445 -36.31 16.26 6.32
N MET A 446 -36.38 17.28 7.18
CA MET A 446 -35.43 17.48 8.28
C MET A 446 -35.39 16.32 9.28
N GLU A 447 -36.54 15.72 9.57
CA GLU A 447 -36.68 14.59 10.50
C GLU A 447 -36.66 13.23 9.80
N ARG A 448 -36.49 13.20 8.46
CA ARG A 448 -36.61 11.99 7.63
C ARG A 448 -35.31 11.51 7.00
N ILE A 449 -34.35 12.42 6.81
CA ILE A 449 -33.03 12.13 6.25
C ILE A 449 -32.05 12.81 7.17
N GLU A 450 -31.14 12.07 7.79
CA GLU A 450 -30.23 12.61 8.78
C GLU A 450 -29.11 13.45 8.12
N ASP A 451 -28.54 12.94 7.02
CA ASP A 451 -27.43 13.59 6.34
C ASP A 451 -27.88 14.88 5.60
N PRO A 452 -27.31 16.06 5.92
CA PRO A 452 -27.71 17.32 5.29
C PRO A 452 -27.42 17.38 3.78
N GLY A 453 -26.35 16.74 3.30
CA GLY A 453 -25.97 16.74 1.89
C GLY A 453 -26.92 15.90 1.05
N LEU A 454 -27.23 14.69 1.51
CA LEU A 454 -28.20 13.77 0.94
C LEU A 454 -29.61 14.34 0.99
N ARG A 455 -29.98 14.99 2.09
CA ARG A 455 -31.30 15.67 2.23
C ARG A 455 -31.49 16.72 1.14
N GLN A 456 -30.45 17.49 0.81
CA GLN A 456 -30.50 18.45 -0.30
C GLN A 456 -30.64 17.77 -1.66
N ALA A 457 -29.99 16.62 -1.87
CA ALA A 457 -30.11 15.85 -3.11
C ALA A 457 -31.55 15.34 -3.30
N VAL A 458 -32.12 14.70 -2.27
CA VAL A 458 -33.51 14.22 -2.30
C VAL A 458 -34.50 15.37 -2.47
N PHE A 459 -34.27 16.51 -1.80
CA PHE A 459 -35.09 17.70 -1.97
C PHE A 459 -35.10 18.21 -3.42
N SER A 460 -33.92 18.32 -4.04
CA SER A 460 -33.78 18.76 -5.43
C SER A 460 -34.55 17.84 -6.37
N GLU A 461 -34.40 16.54 -6.21
CA GLU A 461 -35.06 15.56 -7.06
C GLU A 461 -36.58 15.52 -6.84
N LEU A 462 -37.08 15.60 -5.60
CA LEU A 462 -38.51 15.69 -5.33
C LEU A 462 -39.14 16.95 -5.94
N LYS A 463 -38.42 18.08 -5.93
CA LYS A 463 -38.84 19.30 -6.60
C LYS A 463 -38.87 19.14 -8.13
N ALA A 464 -37.86 18.49 -8.71
CA ALA A 464 -37.82 18.18 -10.13
C ALA A 464 -38.98 17.26 -10.53
N ILE A 465 -39.27 16.23 -9.74
CA ILE A 465 -40.40 15.31 -9.94
C ILE A 465 -41.73 16.06 -9.89
N ALA A 466 -41.91 16.98 -8.94
CA ALA A 466 -43.14 17.77 -8.81
C ALA A 466 -43.36 18.75 -9.98
N ALA A 467 -42.32 19.05 -10.76
CA ALA A 467 -42.39 19.91 -11.94
C ALA A 467 -42.68 19.13 -13.24
N VAL A 468 -42.68 17.79 -13.20
CA VAL A 468 -43.07 16.94 -14.33
C VAL A 468 -44.58 16.93 -14.46
N ASP A 469 -45.10 17.12 -15.69
CA ASP A 469 -46.53 17.04 -15.96
C ASP A 469 -47.06 15.61 -15.68
N ALA A 470 -48.31 15.48 -15.27
CA ALA A 470 -48.87 14.20 -14.80
C ALA A 470 -48.86 13.07 -15.86
N ASP A 471 -48.74 13.41 -17.14
CA ASP A 471 -48.70 12.49 -18.28
C ASP A 471 -47.28 12.17 -18.77
N ASP A 472 -46.25 12.83 -18.21
CA ASP A 472 -44.85 12.69 -18.63
C ASP A 472 -44.05 11.69 -17.77
N ASP A 473 -43.00 11.10 -18.36
CA ASP A 473 -42.13 10.15 -17.67
C ASP A 473 -41.23 10.87 -16.65
N ILE A 474 -41.36 10.49 -15.37
CA ILE A 474 -40.59 11.00 -14.24
C ILE A 474 -39.07 10.73 -14.40
N ALA A 475 -38.67 9.71 -15.18
CA ALA A 475 -37.26 9.47 -15.49
C ALA A 475 -36.65 10.59 -16.36
N GLY A 476 -37.46 11.27 -17.16
CA GLY A 476 -37.08 12.38 -18.03
C GLY A 476 -36.95 13.74 -17.34
N ARG A 477 -37.15 13.80 -16.01
CA ARG A 477 -37.09 15.05 -15.23
C ARG A 477 -35.76 15.79 -15.37
N ASP A 478 -35.82 17.11 -15.15
CA ASP A 478 -34.63 17.98 -15.09
C ASP A 478 -33.86 17.72 -13.78
N SER A 479 -32.93 16.78 -13.85
CA SER A 479 -32.13 16.33 -12.72
C SER A 479 -30.77 17.02 -12.71
N GLU A 480 -30.39 17.52 -11.53
CA GLU A 480 -29.11 18.22 -11.36
C GLU A 480 -27.90 17.27 -11.43
N PRO A 481 -26.70 17.78 -11.76
CA PRO A 481 -25.48 16.98 -11.75
C PRO A 481 -25.12 16.48 -10.35
N ALA A 482 -24.75 15.20 -10.23
CA ALA A 482 -24.34 14.59 -8.96
C ALA A 482 -23.11 15.28 -8.34
N ALA A 483 -22.21 15.81 -9.18
CA ALA A 483 -21.02 16.55 -8.76
C ALA A 483 -21.35 17.75 -7.83
N THR A 484 -22.47 18.44 -8.07
CA THR A 484 -22.92 19.55 -7.22
C THR A 484 -23.18 19.09 -5.79
N TYR A 485 -23.74 17.89 -5.62
CA TYR A 485 -24.14 17.33 -4.34
C TYR A 485 -22.98 16.64 -3.63
N ARG A 486 -22.04 16.05 -4.39
CA ARG A 486 -20.75 15.60 -3.84
C ARG A 486 -20.04 16.71 -3.09
N THR A 487 -19.83 17.86 -3.73
CA THR A 487 -19.15 18.99 -3.09
C THR A 487 -19.88 19.49 -1.84
N ARG A 488 -21.22 19.37 -1.80
CA ARG A 488 -22.02 19.70 -0.61
C ARG A 488 -21.81 18.70 0.50
N ILE A 489 -21.89 17.39 0.22
CA ILE A 489 -21.64 16.31 1.20
C ILE A 489 -20.25 16.47 1.80
N GLU A 490 -19.20 16.60 0.97
CA GLU A 490 -17.83 16.82 1.42
C GLU A 490 -17.64 18.13 2.22
N ALA A 491 -18.46 19.16 1.96
CA ALA A 491 -18.43 20.40 2.72
C ALA A 491 -19.06 20.24 4.11
N PHE A 492 -20.13 19.45 4.22
CA PHE A 492 -20.75 19.12 5.51
C PHE A 492 -19.84 18.23 6.37
N GLU A 493 -19.21 17.20 5.78
CA GLU A 493 -18.23 16.35 6.47
C GLU A 493 -17.11 17.20 7.09
N ARG A 494 -16.47 18.07 6.30
CA ARG A 494 -15.43 18.98 6.79
C ARG A 494 -15.91 19.95 7.85
N ALA A 495 -17.20 20.31 7.86
CA ALA A 495 -17.77 21.17 8.88
C ALA A 495 -17.98 20.42 10.20
N GLU A 496 -18.43 19.16 10.13
CA GLU A 496 -18.57 18.28 11.29
C GLU A 496 -17.22 17.92 11.92
N GLU A 497 -16.23 17.55 11.11
CA GLU A 497 -14.86 17.28 11.59
C GLU A 497 -14.30 18.48 12.36
N ARG A 498 -14.44 19.69 11.79
CA ARG A 498 -14.04 20.93 12.47
C ARG A 498 -14.82 21.22 13.74
N ALA A 499 -16.08 20.78 13.82
CA ALA A 499 -16.89 20.93 15.03
C ALA A 499 -16.43 19.96 16.11
N ARG A 500 -16.13 18.70 15.76
CA ARG A 500 -15.55 17.70 16.68
C ARG A 500 -14.17 18.12 17.18
N ASP A 501 -13.29 18.58 16.29
CA ASP A 501 -11.95 19.09 16.66
C ASP A 501 -12.04 20.28 17.62
N ARG A 502 -13.06 21.14 17.45
CA ARG A 502 -13.33 22.26 18.38
C ARG A 502 -13.82 21.79 19.73
N ASP A 503 -14.62 20.73 19.78
CA ASP A 503 -15.14 20.18 21.03
C ASP A 503 -14.03 19.45 21.81
N ASP A 504 -13.20 18.66 21.13
CA ASP A 504 -12.02 17.99 21.71
C ASP A 504 -10.95 18.99 22.21
N THR A 505 -10.69 20.06 21.45
CA THR A 505 -9.77 21.12 21.90
C THR A 505 -10.34 22.00 23.02
N SER A 506 -11.66 22.04 23.19
CA SER A 506 -12.31 22.70 24.32
C SER A 506 -12.30 21.86 25.61
N GLY A 507 -12.14 20.53 25.49
CA GLY A 507 -11.95 19.63 26.63
C GLY A 507 -10.55 19.70 27.26
N GLU A 508 -9.52 20.04 26.48
CA GLU A 508 -8.13 20.16 26.98
C GLU A 508 -7.79 21.54 27.60
N TYR A 509 -8.60 22.57 27.31
CA TYR A 509 -8.51 23.88 27.95
C TYR A 509 -9.83 24.22 28.62
N GLY A 510 -10.07 23.63 29.79
CA GLY A 510 -11.21 23.95 30.64
C GLY A 510 -11.37 25.46 30.87
N LEU A 511 -12.46 26.00 30.32
CA LEU A 511 -13.16 27.16 30.85
C LEU A 511 -14.39 26.69 31.63
#